data_AF-A0A7S3HGJ2-F1
#
_entry.id   AF-A0A7S3HGJ2-F1
#
_cell.length_a   1.000
_cell.length_b   1.000
_cell.length_c   1.000
_cell.angle_alpha   90.00
_cell.angle_beta   90.00
_cell.angle_gamma   90.00
#
_symmetry.space_group_name_H-M   'P 1'
#
loop_
_entity.id
_entity.type
_entity.pdbx_description
1 polymer ?
#
loop_
_entity_poly.entity_id
_entity_poly.type
_entity_poly.pdbx_seq_one_letter_code
_entity_poly.pdbx_strand_id
1 'polypeptide(L)'
;MQTTLRWTIFKWVVRGLFEKHRLIFMTQLVLSLMQQGIIGEESGFTPEGLRFLLFGAKVGEEKTQISWVTDMMWNGVKTLSYIDGFEKLPSDMEENSARFLEWFQHFTPESERLPGAWRELDRAPFKKLMVVRVLRPDRITAALSNFIRDILPRGKEFVECDSELNSFQILEQSFEDSSPMIPLYFILSPGADVVSDVDKLAAKLGKQKGVEYHNISLGQGQDIVAEEKLDVGNRQGHWVFLNNVHLMPRWLTRLEKKMEEYALMGTHPDFRILFSSDPSNSIPVSILDRCIKITSDPPSGLKANLKQAFACFSRETYEELESRTKGILFGLCQFHAVMVERKKFGAKGYNMMYPFSVGDLICSASVLRNYMESAPAKVPWADLRYLFGEIMYGGHIVNDFDRLLATTYLEFYMKDELLEEMPMYPYIDTATVTDVFKAPSTSSNYDSVVEHVDEELKGETPLAFGLHPNAEIGFRTQTSEELLRIVLELSAASGDGAGGEGQDSQQIAEAVIQDVMETLRDVKFETDAIAAGLDDI
;
A
#
# COMPACT_ATOMS: atom_id res chain seq x y z
N MET A 1 -26.72 -18.99 -9.42
CA MET A 1 -27.34 -17.90 -8.63
C MET A 1 -26.56 -17.63 -7.34
N GLN A 2 -26.41 -18.59 -6.41
CA GLN A 2 -25.68 -18.36 -5.14
C GLN A 2 -24.19 -18.01 -5.34
N THR A 3 -23.47 -18.69 -6.24
CA THR A 3 -22.06 -18.37 -6.55
C THR A 3 -21.91 -16.97 -7.15
N THR A 4 -22.83 -16.58 -8.02
CA THR A 4 -22.87 -15.24 -8.63
C THR A 4 -23.10 -14.15 -7.59
N LEU A 5 -24.05 -14.37 -6.65
CA LEU A 5 -24.33 -13.43 -5.57
C LEU A 5 -23.13 -13.24 -4.64
N ARG A 6 -22.47 -14.33 -4.22
CA ARG A 6 -21.26 -14.26 -3.39
C ARG A 6 -20.15 -13.48 -4.08
N TRP A 7 -19.97 -13.68 -5.38
CA TRP A 7 -18.98 -12.98 -6.18
C TRP A 7 -19.27 -11.47 -6.29
N THR A 8 -20.53 -11.09 -6.54
CA THR A 8 -20.92 -9.66 -6.57
C THR A 8 -20.69 -8.99 -5.22
N ILE A 9 -21.11 -9.62 -4.12
CA ILE A 9 -20.88 -9.10 -2.76
C ILE A 9 -19.39 -8.95 -2.49
N PHE A 10 -18.60 -9.98 -2.83
CA PHE A 10 -17.15 -9.94 -2.68
C PHE A 10 -16.53 -8.76 -3.43
N LYS A 11 -16.92 -8.56 -4.70
CA LYS A 11 -16.46 -7.43 -5.51
C LYS A 11 -16.80 -6.09 -4.87
N TRP A 12 -18.03 -5.90 -4.40
CA TRP A 12 -18.43 -4.65 -3.74
C TRP A 12 -17.63 -4.39 -2.47
N VAL A 13 -17.37 -5.42 -1.67
CA VAL A 13 -16.53 -5.29 -0.46
C VAL A 13 -15.10 -4.94 -0.83
N VAL A 14 -14.46 -5.68 -1.75
CA VAL A 14 -13.06 -5.45 -2.14
C VAL A 14 -12.87 -4.07 -2.79
N ARG A 15 -13.80 -3.62 -3.62
CA ARG A 15 -13.77 -2.27 -4.22
C ARG A 15 -13.88 -1.17 -3.16
N GLY A 16 -14.60 -1.42 -2.08
CA GLY A 16 -14.71 -0.51 -0.93
C GLY A 16 -13.52 -0.54 0.03
N LEU A 17 -12.54 -1.43 -0.18
CA LEU A 17 -11.34 -1.58 0.65
C LEU A 17 -10.09 -1.04 -0.06
N PHE A 18 -9.31 -0.23 0.68
CA PHE A 18 -7.98 0.17 0.27
C PHE A 18 -7.08 -1.03 -0.01
N GLU A 19 -6.13 -0.89 -0.93
CA GLU A 19 -5.23 -1.97 -1.36
C GLU A 19 -4.58 -2.68 -0.16
N LYS A 20 -4.06 -1.90 0.80
CA LYS A 20 -3.44 -2.41 2.03
C LYS A 20 -4.36 -3.27 2.92
N HIS A 21 -5.68 -3.13 2.81
CA HIS A 21 -6.64 -3.86 3.64
C HIS A 21 -7.23 -5.09 2.94
N ARG A 22 -7.06 -5.24 1.62
CA ARG A 22 -7.63 -6.36 0.87
C ARG A 22 -7.10 -7.71 1.36
N LEU A 23 -5.79 -7.81 1.58
CA LEU A 23 -5.17 -9.05 2.06
C LEU A 23 -5.58 -9.39 3.50
N ILE A 24 -5.80 -8.39 4.35
CA ILE A 24 -6.30 -8.57 5.72
C ILE A 24 -7.68 -9.21 5.68
N PHE A 25 -8.61 -8.63 4.91
CA PHE A 25 -9.96 -9.15 4.76
C PHE A 25 -9.97 -10.58 4.21
N MET A 26 -9.17 -10.84 3.17
CA MET A 26 -9.04 -12.18 2.59
C MET A 26 -8.49 -13.20 3.59
N THR A 27 -7.47 -12.81 4.35
CA THR A 27 -6.88 -13.64 5.39
C THR A 27 -7.92 -13.99 6.44
N GLN A 28 -8.64 -12.99 6.97
CA GLN A 28 -9.70 -13.20 7.94
C GLN A 28 -10.78 -14.15 7.40
N LEU A 29 -11.28 -13.91 6.18
CA LEU A 29 -12.31 -14.72 5.56
C LEU A 29 -11.87 -16.19 5.45
N VAL A 30 -10.66 -16.44 4.94
CA VAL A 30 -10.12 -17.80 4.80
C VAL A 30 -9.97 -18.47 6.16
N LEU A 31 -9.39 -17.78 7.14
CA LEU A 31 -9.23 -18.33 8.49
C LEU A 31 -10.58 -18.66 9.15
N SER A 32 -11.60 -17.81 9.00
CA SER A 32 -12.95 -18.09 9.51
C SER A 32 -13.60 -19.29 8.81
N LEU A 33 -13.42 -19.45 7.50
CA LEU A 33 -13.93 -20.63 6.77
C LEU A 33 -13.21 -21.92 7.19
N MET A 34 -11.91 -21.84 7.50
CA MET A 34 -11.12 -22.96 8.00
C MET A 34 -11.54 -23.34 9.43
N GLN A 35 -11.76 -22.36 10.31
CA GLN A 35 -12.28 -22.60 11.67
C GLN A 35 -13.65 -23.32 11.65
N GLN A 36 -14.48 -23.02 10.66
CA GLN A 36 -15.78 -23.68 10.45
C GLN A 36 -15.67 -25.06 9.78
N GLY A 37 -14.46 -25.49 9.38
CA GLY A 37 -14.24 -26.76 8.68
C GLY A 37 -14.82 -26.80 7.25
N ILE A 38 -15.12 -25.64 6.65
CA ILE A 38 -15.69 -25.56 5.31
C ILE A 38 -14.60 -25.77 4.24
N ILE A 39 -13.38 -25.30 4.53
CA ILE A 39 -12.22 -25.42 3.66
C ILE A 39 -10.99 -25.88 4.44
N GLY A 40 -9.98 -26.39 3.73
CA GLY A 40 -8.65 -26.63 4.29
C GLY A 40 -8.51 -27.86 5.18
N GLU A 41 -9.31 -28.90 4.94
CA GLU A 41 -9.22 -30.19 5.64
C GLU A 41 -7.81 -30.80 5.58
N GLU A 42 -7.13 -30.71 4.44
CA GLU A 42 -5.75 -31.22 4.24
C GLU A 42 -4.66 -30.20 4.59
N SER A 43 -5.02 -28.97 5.00
CA SER A 43 -4.04 -27.89 5.17
C SER A 43 -3.13 -28.04 6.39
N GLY A 44 -3.47 -28.95 7.31
CA GLY A 44 -2.83 -29.08 8.61
C GLY A 44 -3.24 -28.00 9.61
N PHE A 45 -4.42 -27.41 9.43
CA PHE A 45 -4.99 -26.40 10.33
C PHE A 45 -5.28 -26.96 11.71
N THR A 46 -4.84 -26.23 12.74
CA THR A 46 -5.16 -26.50 14.14
C THR A 46 -5.46 -25.19 14.87
N PRO A 47 -6.37 -25.18 15.87
CA PRO A 47 -6.62 -24.00 16.69
C PRO A 47 -5.35 -23.47 17.38
N GLU A 48 -4.48 -24.36 17.82
CA GLU A 48 -3.19 -24.03 18.44
C GLU A 48 -2.24 -23.37 17.43
N GLY A 49 -2.21 -23.88 16.19
CA GLY A 49 -1.42 -23.30 15.11
C GLY A 49 -1.91 -21.92 14.68
N LEU A 50 -3.23 -21.70 14.68
CA LEU A 50 -3.80 -20.37 14.43
C LEU A 50 -3.41 -19.39 15.53
N ARG A 51 -3.50 -19.80 16.80
CA ARG A 51 -3.06 -18.97 17.92
C ARG A 51 -1.59 -18.61 17.78
N PHE A 52 -0.75 -19.56 17.39
CA PHE A 52 0.67 -19.31 17.15
C PHE A 52 0.91 -18.33 15.99
N LEU A 53 0.20 -18.48 14.87
CA LEU A 53 0.33 -17.60 13.71
C LEU A 53 0.01 -16.14 14.06
N LEU A 54 -1.06 -15.91 14.84
CA LEU A 54 -1.54 -14.57 15.19
C LEU A 54 -0.76 -13.92 16.33
N PHE A 55 -0.50 -14.64 17.43
CA PHE A 55 0.19 -14.08 18.59
C PHE A 55 1.72 -14.12 18.46
N GLY A 56 2.24 -14.99 17.60
CA GLY A 56 3.67 -15.22 17.44
C GLY A 56 4.29 -16.06 18.55
N ALA A 57 5.61 -16.02 18.61
CA ALA A 57 6.42 -16.75 19.57
C ALA A 57 6.30 -16.15 20.98
N LYS A 58 6.34 -17.00 22.02
CA LYS A 58 6.55 -16.51 23.39
C LYS A 58 8.00 -16.05 23.54
N VAL A 59 8.19 -14.96 24.29
CA VAL A 59 9.54 -14.52 24.67
C VAL A 59 10.13 -15.59 25.58
N GLY A 60 11.26 -16.15 25.17
CA GLY A 60 12.05 -17.10 25.96
C GLY A 60 13.48 -16.56 26.16
N GLU A 61 14.20 -17.14 27.10
CA GLU A 61 15.60 -16.78 27.40
C GLU A 61 16.62 -17.76 26.80
N GLU A 62 16.16 -18.69 25.97
CA GLU A 62 17.03 -19.73 25.41
C GLU A 62 17.89 -19.19 24.26
N LYS A 63 19.20 -19.40 24.37
CA LYS A 63 20.17 -19.01 23.35
C LYS A 63 20.29 -20.07 22.28
N THR A 64 20.43 -19.64 21.04
CA THR A 64 20.69 -20.54 19.91
C THR A 64 22.16 -20.93 19.81
N GLN A 65 22.44 -22.13 19.31
CA GLN A 65 23.79 -22.54 18.88
C GLN A 65 24.03 -22.27 17.39
N ILE A 66 23.01 -21.80 16.66
CA ILE A 66 23.06 -21.56 15.22
C ILE A 66 23.44 -20.09 14.95
N SER A 67 24.57 -19.88 14.28
CA SER A 67 25.17 -18.54 14.13
C SER A 67 24.35 -17.53 13.34
N TRP A 68 23.46 -17.97 12.44
CA TRP A 68 22.65 -17.10 11.59
C TRP A 68 21.23 -16.86 12.10
N VAL A 69 20.81 -17.59 13.14
CA VAL A 69 19.49 -17.45 13.77
C VAL A 69 19.62 -16.46 14.92
N THR A 70 18.67 -15.55 15.08
CA THR A 70 18.62 -14.67 16.25
C THR A 70 17.96 -15.38 17.43
N ASP A 71 18.26 -14.97 18.66
CA ASP A 71 17.61 -15.54 19.86
C ASP A 71 16.07 -15.44 19.78
N MET A 72 15.55 -14.34 19.23
CA MET A 72 14.11 -14.16 19.01
C MET A 72 13.53 -15.20 18.04
N MET A 73 14.20 -15.44 16.90
CA MET A 73 13.77 -16.47 15.94
C MET A 73 13.85 -17.86 16.56
N TRP A 74 14.91 -18.14 17.33
CA TRP A 74 15.09 -19.43 17.97
C TRP A 74 14.02 -19.74 19.00
N ASN A 75 13.67 -18.77 19.84
CA ASN A 75 12.53 -18.87 20.75
C ASN A 75 11.21 -19.16 20.00
N GLY A 76 11.06 -18.60 18.80
CA GLY A 76 9.94 -18.94 17.92
C GLY A 76 9.95 -20.38 17.42
N VAL A 77 11.11 -20.90 17.03
CA VAL A 77 11.25 -22.31 16.61
C VAL A 77 10.96 -23.25 17.78
N LYS A 78 11.45 -22.92 18.99
CA LYS A 78 11.16 -23.68 20.21
C LYS A 78 9.68 -23.65 20.57
N THR A 79 9.06 -22.47 20.52
CA THR A 79 7.60 -22.37 20.76
C THR A 79 6.81 -23.19 19.74
N LEU A 80 7.23 -23.16 18.47
CA LEU A 80 6.63 -23.96 17.39
C LEU A 80 6.78 -25.47 17.66
N SER A 81 7.85 -25.92 18.31
CA SER A 81 8.06 -27.35 18.61
C SER A 81 7.04 -27.96 19.57
N TYR A 82 6.26 -27.15 20.30
CA TYR A 82 5.14 -27.62 21.12
C TYR A 82 3.87 -27.93 20.30
N ILE A 83 3.85 -27.59 19.01
CA ILE A 83 2.72 -27.85 18.11
C ILE A 83 2.95 -29.19 17.41
N ASP A 84 1.88 -29.98 17.33
CA ASP A 84 1.92 -31.32 16.74
C ASP A 84 2.51 -31.32 15.32
N GLY A 85 3.56 -32.13 15.13
CA GLY A 85 4.31 -32.26 13.88
C GLY A 85 5.52 -31.33 13.74
N PHE A 86 5.84 -30.52 14.76
CA PHE A 86 7.04 -29.66 14.79
C PHE A 86 8.07 -30.04 15.87
N GLU A 87 7.86 -31.15 16.58
CA GLU A 87 8.67 -31.55 17.74
C GLU A 87 10.15 -31.69 17.40
N LYS A 88 10.44 -32.17 16.18
CA LYS A 88 11.81 -32.40 15.69
C LYS A 88 12.43 -31.18 15.00
N LEU A 89 11.69 -30.10 14.79
CA LEU A 89 12.17 -28.93 14.04
C LEU A 89 13.45 -28.32 14.64
N PRO A 90 13.55 -28.09 15.97
CA PRO A 90 14.77 -27.51 16.55
C PRO A 90 16.00 -28.40 16.31
N SER A 91 15.88 -29.71 16.57
CA SER A 91 16.98 -30.66 16.40
C SER A 91 17.41 -30.79 14.94
N ASP A 92 16.47 -30.88 14.00
CA ASP A 92 16.76 -30.96 12.57
C ASP A 92 17.43 -29.68 12.04
N MET A 93 17.07 -28.51 12.60
CA MET A 93 17.71 -27.23 12.26
C MET A 93 19.15 -27.13 12.78
N GLU A 94 19.43 -27.68 13.95
CA GLU A 94 20.80 -27.77 14.49
C GLU A 94 21.65 -28.73 13.65
N GLU A 95 21.13 -29.92 13.33
CA GLU A 95 21.83 -30.94 12.54
C GLU A 95 22.06 -30.50 11.08
N ASN A 96 21.07 -29.84 10.45
CA ASN A 96 21.10 -29.47 9.04
C ASN A 96 21.16 -27.94 8.80
N SER A 97 21.81 -27.21 9.70
CA SER A 97 21.85 -25.74 9.70
C SER A 97 22.18 -25.11 8.34
N ALA A 98 23.14 -25.67 7.58
CA ALA A 98 23.54 -25.15 6.28
C ALA A 98 22.41 -25.18 5.23
N ARG A 99 21.55 -26.21 5.23
CA ARG A 99 20.44 -26.31 4.28
C ARG A 99 19.28 -25.38 4.64
N PHE A 100 19.06 -25.17 5.94
CA PHE A 100 18.10 -24.17 6.41
C PHE A 100 18.58 -22.75 6.11
N LEU A 101 19.88 -22.50 6.18
CA LEU A 101 20.47 -21.23 5.77
C LEU A 101 20.26 -20.96 4.27
N GLU A 102 20.43 -21.97 3.40
CA GLU A 102 20.15 -21.87 1.97
C GLU A 102 18.68 -21.48 1.70
N TRP A 103 17.74 -22.13 2.38
CA TRP A 103 16.32 -21.77 2.31
C TRP A 103 16.07 -20.36 2.86
N PHE A 104 16.66 -20.01 4.00
CA PHE A 104 16.50 -18.69 4.64
C PHE A 104 17.05 -17.55 3.78
N GLN A 105 18.15 -17.76 3.07
CA GLN A 105 18.79 -16.77 2.18
C GLN A 105 18.10 -16.65 0.82
N HIS A 106 17.16 -17.54 0.48
CA HIS A 106 16.44 -17.47 -0.78
C HIS A 106 15.62 -16.18 -0.89
N PHE A 107 15.44 -15.69 -2.12
CA PHE A 107 14.65 -14.48 -2.40
C PHE A 107 13.15 -14.70 -2.17
N THR A 108 12.65 -15.91 -2.42
CA THR A 108 11.24 -16.31 -2.27
C THR A 108 11.12 -17.62 -1.46
N PRO A 109 11.56 -17.63 -0.19
CA PRO A 109 11.58 -18.84 0.64
C PRO A 109 10.18 -19.43 0.85
N GLU A 110 9.13 -18.61 0.80
CA GLU A 110 7.73 -19.02 0.91
C GLU A 110 7.29 -19.99 -0.20
N SER A 111 7.88 -19.87 -1.39
CA SER A 111 7.61 -20.75 -2.53
C SER A 111 8.55 -21.95 -2.60
N GLU A 112 9.70 -21.88 -1.95
CA GLU A 112 10.67 -22.96 -1.94
C GLU A 112 10.32 -24.08 -0.97
N ARG A 113 10.81 -25.28 -1.28
CA ARG A 113 10.64 -26.45 -0.42
C ARG A 113 11.58 -26.39 0.77
N LEU A 114 11.07 -26.68 1.96
CA LEU A 114 11.94 -26.80 3.14
C LEU A 114 12.88 -28.01 3.04
N PRO A 115 14.04 -28.00 3.74
CA PRO A 115 14.99 -29.11 3.69
C PRO A 115 14.47 -30.42 4.33
N GLY A 116 15.01 -31.55 3.88
CA GLY A 116 14.84 -32.85 4.55
C GLY A 116 13.38 -33.34 4.61
N ALA A 117 12.94 -33.75 5.79
CA ALA A 117 11.57 -34.24 6.04
C ALA A 117 10.51 -33.13 5.95
N TRP A 118 10.91 -31.86 6.09
CA TRP A 118 10.03 -30.69 6.09
C TRP A 118 9.47 -30.35 4.69
N ARG A 119 9.92 -31.04 3.65
CA ARG A 119 9.34 -30.96 2.29
C ARG A 119 7.86 -31.30 2.26
N GLU A 120 7.40 -32.17 3.16
CA GLU A 120 5.99 -32.55 3.26
C GLU A 120 5.09 -31.38 3.71
N LEU A 121 5.65 -30.29 4.25
CA LEU A 121 4.89 -29.09 4.59
C LEU A 121 4.28 -28.39 3.38
N ASP A 122 4.75 -28.66 2.16
CA ASP A 122 4.07 -28.19 0.94
C ASP A 122 2.67 -28.80 0.79
N ARG A 123 2.42 -29.99 1.37
CA ARG A 123 1.09 -30.62 1.45
C ARG A 123 0.26 -30.08 2.61
N ALA A 124 0.90 -29.48 3.61
CA ALA A 124 0.27 -28.84 4.77
C ALA A 124 0.58 -27.34 4.79
N PRO A 125 0.06 -26.56 3.82
CA PRO A 125 0.48 -25.19 3.59
C PRO A 125 0.19 -24.24 4.77
N PHE A 126 -0.80 -24.54 5.62
CA PHE A 126 -1.02 -23.79 6.86
C PHE A 126 0.12 -23.98 7.86
N LYS A 127 0.64 -25.21 7.98
CA LYS A 127 1.82 -25.49 8.80
C LYS A 127 3.07 -24.78 8.27
N LYS A 128 3.23 -24.70 6.94
CA LYS A 128 4.31 -23.94 6.30
C LYS A 128 4.29 -22.44 6.66
N LEU A 129 3.11 -21.82 6.77
CA LEU A 129 2.98 -20.41 7.18
C LEU A 129 3.59 -20.15 8.56
N MET A 130 3.45 -21.07 9.51
CA MET A 130 4.02 -20.93 10.85
C MET A 130 5.56 -20.90 10.82
N VAL A 131 6.18 -21.71 9.96
CA VAL A 131 7.63 -21.70 9.78
C VAL A 131 8.10 -20.39 9.17
N VAL A 132 7.40 -19.89 8.13
CA VAL A 132 7.69 -18.59 7.53
C VAL A 132 7.52 -17.46 8.56
N ARG A 133 6.51 -17.53 9.44
CA ARG A 133 6.27 -16.50 10.45
C ARG A 133 7.46 -16.33 11.41
N VAL A 134 8.11 -17.43 11.75
CA VAL A 134 9.25 -17.45 12.66
C VAL A 134 10.54 -17.05 11.95
N LEU A 135 10.82 -17.68 10.79
CA LEU A 135 12.13 -17.54 10.16
C LEU A 135 12.20 -16.36 9.20
N ARG A 136 11.13 -16.05 8.47
CA ARG A 136 11.09 -15.00 7.43
C ARG A 136 9.80 -14.19 7.55
N PRO A 137 9.61 -13.44 8.67
CA PRO A 137 8.40 -12.66 8.88
C PRO A 137 8.15 -11.61 7.80
N ASP A 138 9.20 -11.16 7.10
CA ASP A 138 9.12 -10.28 5.93
C ASP A 138 8.38 -10.89 4.73
N ARG A 139 8.21 -12.22 4.69
CA ARG A 139 7.55 -12.94 3.59
C ARG A 139 6.13 -13.38 3.92
N ILE A 140 5.61 -13.03 5.09
CA ILE A 140 4.28 -13.48 5.51
C ILE A 140 3.17 -12.96 4.60
N THR A 141 3.22 -11.71 4.15
CA THR A 141 2.24 -11.16 3.18
C THR A 141 2.22 -11.93 1.86
N ALA A 142 3.38 -12.28 1.34
CA ALA A 142 3.51 -13.10 0.13
C ALA A 142 3.05 -14.54 0.37
N ALA A 143 3.44 -15.13 1.50
CA ALA A 143 3.08 -16.48 1.89
C ALA A 143 1.55 -16.62 2.10
N LEU A 144 0.90 -15.63 2.73
CA LEU A 144 -0.56 -15.57 2.89
C LEU A 144 -1.26 -15.43 1.54
N SER A 145 -0.77 -14.58 0.64
CA SER A 145 -1.32 -14.45 -0.71
C SER A 145 -1.27 -15.78 -1.49
N ASN A 146 -0.13 -16.48 -1.44
CA ASN A 146 0.03 -17.80 -2.06
C ASN A 146 -0.89 -18.83 -1.38
N PHE A 147 -0.94 -18.84 -0.05
CA PHE A 147 -1.81 -19.72 0.72
C PHE A 147 -3.29 -19.54 0.34
N ILE A 148 -3.77 -18.30 0.26
CA ILE A 148 -5.15 -17.97 -0.11
C ILE A 148 -5.44 -18.40 -1.56
N ARG A 149 -4.47 -18.20 -2.47
CA ARG A 149 -4.57 -18.62 -3.87
C ARG A 149 -4.76 -20.13 -4.00
N ASP A 150 -4.08 -20.90 -3.17
CA ASP A 150 -4.07 -22.37 -3.25
C ASP A 150 -5.22 -23.02 -2.46
N ILE A 151 -5.64 -22.44 -1.33
CA ILE A 151 -6.65 -23.02 -0.43
C ILE A 151 -8.08 -22.77 -0.89
N LEU A 152 -8.35 -21.64 -1.54
CA LEU A 152 -9.69 -21.30 -2.02
C LEU A 152 -9.94 -21.92 -3.40
N PRO A 153 -11.14 -22.47 -3.65
CA PRO A 153 -11.56 -22.81 -5.00
C PRO A 153 -11.57 -21.55 -5.87
N ARG A 154 -10.81 -21.54 -6.97
CA ARG A 154 -10.57 -20.35 -7.82
C ARG A 154 -9.88 -19.19 -7.06
N GLY A 155 -9.04 -19.49 -6.08
CA GLY A 155 -8.35 -18.51 -5.23
C GLY A 155 -7.60 -17.42 -6.00
N LYS A 156 -7.04 -17.74 -7.17
CA LYS A 156 -6.42 -16.76 -8.07
C LYS A 156 -7.34 -15.58 -8.39
N GLU A 157 -8.62 -15.84 -8.69
CA GLU A 157 -9.58 -14.78 -9.03
C GLU A 157 -9.90 -13.88 -7.84
N PHE A 158 -9.86 -14.41 -6.61
CA PHE A 158 -10.09 -13.61 -5.41
C PHE A 158 -8.89 -12.71 -5.08
N VAL A 159 -7.67 -13.25 -5.18
CA VAL A 159 -6.43 -12.50 -4.91
C VAL A 159 -6.19 -11.44 -5.98
N GLU A 160 -6.46 -11.76 -7.24
CA GLU A 160 -6.22 -10.90 -8.40
C GLU A 160 -7.50 -10.20 -8.87
N CYS A 161 -8.48 -10.04 -7.98
CA CYS A 161 -9.78 -9.43 -8.30
C CYS A 161 -9.59 -8.02 -8.86
N ASP A 162 -10.18 -7.78 -10.04
CA ASP A 162 -10.13 -6.52 -10.79
C ASP A 162 -8.70 -6.06 -11.18
N SER A 163 -7.67 -6.92 -11.09
CA SER A 163 -6.28 -6.58 -11.45
C SER A 163 -6.07 -6.27 -12.94
N GLU A 164 -6.93 -6.81 -13.81
CA GLU A 164 -6.93 -6.55 -15.25
C GLU A 164 -7.77 -5.32 -15.64
N LEU A 165 -8.52 -4.74 -14.69
CA LEU A 165 -9.40 -3.61 -14.94
C LEU A 165 -8.74 -2.31 -14.51
N ASN A 166 -8.92 -1.26 -15.31
CA ASN A 166 -8.55 0.09 -14.88
C ASN A 166 -9.65 0.75 -14.02
N SER A 167 -9.33 1.87 -13.37
CA SER A 167 -10.27 2.63 -12.52
C SER A 167 -11.58 2.94 -13.22
N PHE A 168 -11.52 3.32 -14.49
CA PHE A 168 -12.67 3.67 -15.30
C PHE A 168 -13.59 2.47 -15.56
N GLN A 169 -13.04 1.30 -15.89
CA GLN A 169 -13.83 0.07 -16.09
C GLN A 169 -14.48 -0.42 -14.78
N ILE A 170 -13.79 -0.27 -13.65
CA ILE A 170 -14.36 -0.56 -12.33
C ILE A 170 -15.54 0.37 -12.05
N LEU A 171 -15.40 1.66 -12.38
CA LEU A 171 -16.47 2.64 -12.30
C LEU A 171 -17.65 2.25 -13.19
N GLU A 172 -17.42 1.88 -14.46
CA GLU A 172 -18.48 1.46 -15.38
C GLU A 172 -19.30 0.30 -14.82
N GLN A 173 -18.63 -0.77 -14.37
CA GLN A 173 -19.30 -1.93 -13.78
C GLN A 173 -20.06 -1.57 -12.50
N SER A 174 -19.46 -0.75 -11.63
CA SER A 174 -20.11 -0.35 -10.38
C SER A 174 -21.29 0.60 -10.63
N PHE A 175 -21.24 1.37 -11.71
CA PHE A 175 -22.34 2.23 -12.15
C PHE A 175 -23.52 1.42 -12.68
N GLU A 176 -23.29 0.32 -13.39
CA GLU A 176 -24.35 -0.61 -13.80
C GLU A 176 -25.08 -1.23 -12.60
N ASP A 177 -24.36 -1.50 -11.52
CA ASP A 177 -24.92 -1.97 -10.25
C ASP A 177 -25.65 -0.86 -9.45
N SER A 178 -25.42 0.41 -9.80
CA SER A 178 -25.99 1.56 -9.10
C SER A 178 -27.44 1.84 -9.51
N SER A 179 -28.21 2.40 -8.58
CA SER A 179 -29.59 2.79 -8.81
C SER A 179 -29.87 4.16 -8.19
N PRO A 180 -31.03 4.79 -8.48
CA PRO A 180 -31.37 6.06 -7.82
C PRO A 180 -31.41 6.00 -6.29
N MET A 181 -31.64 4.80 -5.72
CA MET A 181 -31.67 4.55 -4.28
C MET A 181 -30.35 4.02 -3.72
N ILE A 182 -29.42 3.63 -4.60
CA ILE A 182 -28.12 3.04 -4.26
C ILE A 182 -27.04 3.93 -4.90
N PRO A 183 -26.61 5.00 -4.20
CA PRO A 183 -25.60 5.90 -4.71
C PRO A 183 -24.22 5.25 -4.82
N LEU A 184 -23.34 5.90 -5.58
CA LEU A 184 -21.91 5.60 -5.60
C LEU A 184 -21.17 6.51 -4.62
N TYR A 185 -20.28 5.95 -3.82
CA TYR A 185 -19.45 6.68 -2.87
C TYR A 185 -17.97 6.39 -3.10
N PHE A 186 -17.23 7.43 -3.50
CA PHE A 186 -15.78 7.39 -3.70
C PHE A 186 -15.05 7.77 -2.42
N ILE A 187 -14.21 6.86 -1.93
CA ILE A 187 -13.28 7.09 -0.84
C ILE A 187 -11.92 7.38 -1.47
N LEU A 188 -11.46 8.62 -1.35
CA LEU A 188 -10.27 9.11 -2.04
C LEU A 188 -9.06 9.04 -1.12
N SER A 189 -8.01 8.36 -1.57
CA SER A 189 -6.68 8.55 -0.99
C SER A 189 -6.13 9.92 -1.41
N PRO A 190 -5.28 10.57 -0.58
CA PRO A 190 -4.71 11.87 -0.92
C PRO A 190 -4.05 11.87 -2.31
N GLY A 191 -4.46 12.81 -3.17
CA GLY A 191 -3.94 12.93 -4.54
C GLY A 191 -4.66 12.08 -5.60
N ALA A 192 -5.66 11.28 -5.23
CA ALA A 192 -6.52 10.60 -6.21
C ALA A 192 -7.60 11.55 -6.76
N ASP A 193 -7.84 11.50 -8.07
CA ASP A 193 -8.92 12.26 -8.74
C ASP A 193 -9.85 11.31 -9.50
N VAL A 194 -11.12 11.28 -9.09
CA VAL A 194 -12.19 10.49 -9.74
C VAL A 194 -13.11 11.35 -10.60
N VAL A 195 -12.98 12.69 -10.55
CA VAL A 195 -13.87 13.62 -11.24
C VAL A 195 -13.76 13.43 -12.75
N SER A 196 -12.53 13.31 -13.26
CA SER A 196 -12.27 13.13 -14.68
C SER A 196 -12.89 11.84 -15.23
N ASP A 197 -12.88 10.75 -14.46
CA ASP A 197 -13.47 9.47 -14.85
C ASP A 197 -15.00 9.52 -14.81
N VAL A 198 -15.59 10.21 -13.83
CA VAL A 198 -17.06 10.43 -13.80
C VAL A 198 -17.51 11.34 -14.95
N ASP A 199 -16.75 12.40 -15.28
CA ASP A 199 -17.02 13.29 -16.41
C ASP A 199 -17.04 12.50 -17.74
N LYS A 200 -16.04 11.63 -17.96
CA LYS A 200 -15.98 10.74 -19.13
C LYS A 200 -17.17 9.80 -19.19
N LEU A 201 -17.57 9.21 -18.06
CA LEU A 201 -18.73 8.31 -18.00
C LEU A 201 -20.03 9.03 -18.33
N ALA A 202 -20.23 10.24 -17.77
CA ALA A 202 -21.39 11.07 -18.04
C ALA A 202 -21.47 11.42 -19.54
N ALA A 203 -20.36 11.84 -20.14
CA ALA A 203 -20.28 12.11 -21.57
C ALA A 203 -20.58 10.87 -22.43
N LYS A 204 -20.04 9.70 -22.05
CA LYS A 204 -20.30 8.41 -22.73
C LYS A 204 -21.78 8.03 -22.71
N LEU A 205 -22.48 8.32 -21.61
CA LEU A 205 -23.91 8.05 -21.44
C LEU A 205 -24.80 9.24 -21.88
N GLY A 206 -24.23 10.21 -22.58
CA GLY A 206 -24.96 11.32 -23.21
C GLY A 206 -25.42 12.42 -22.27
N LYS A 207 -24.98 12.43 -21.01
CA LYS A 207 -25.36 13.44 -20.01
C LYS A 207 -24.53 14.70 -20.19
N GLN A 208 -25.19 15.84 -20.42
CA GLN A 208 -24.52 17.11 -20.60
C GLN A 208 -24.15 17.76 -19.25
N LYS A 209 -22.86 18.07 -19.06
CA LYS A 209 -22.34 18.76 -17.87
C LYS A 209 -22.97 20.15 -17.73
N GLY A 210 -23.51 20.45 -16.55
CA GLY A 210 -24.22 21.68 -16.22
C GLY A 210 -25.73 21.67 -16.52
N VAL A 211 -26.23 20.70 -17.28
CA VAL A 211 -27.66 20.58 -17.63
C VAL A 211 -28.26 19.36 -16.95
N GLU A 212 -27.79 18.17 -17.32
CA GLU A 212 -28.27 16.89 -16.79
C GLU A 212 -27.28 16.25 -15.83
N TYR A 213 -26.02 16.69 -15.84
CA TYR A 213 -24.99 16.25 -14.91
C TYR A 213 -24.43 17.47 -14.15
N HIS A 214 -24.58 17.46 -12.83
CA HIS A 214 -24.20 18.56 -11.94
C HIS A 214 -23.05 18.10 -11.05
N ASN A 215 -21.88 18.70 -11.22
CA ASN A 215 -20.71 18.46 -10.39
C ASN A 215 -20.54 19.62 -9.40
N ILE A 216 -20.69 19.34 -8.11
CA ILE A 216 -20.74 20.34 -7.04
C ILE A 216 -19.65 20.01 -6.03
N SER A 217 -18.77 20.96 -5.75
CA SER A 217 -17.80 20.84 -4.67
C SER A 217 -18.39 21.44 -3.39
N LEU A 218 -18.58 20.61 -2.37
CA LEU A 218 -19.19 21.06 -1.12
C LEU A 218 -18.19 21.91 -0.31
N GLY A 219 -18.72 23.01 0.18
CA GLY A 219 -18.04 24.05 0.93
C GLY A 219 -19.05 25.03 1.48
N GLN A 220 -18.60 26.11 2.10
CA GLN A 220 -19.51 27.07 2.72
C GLN A 220 -20.51 27.67 1.71
N GLY A 221 -21.81 27.48 1.95
CA GLY A 221 -22.90 28.01 1.13
C GLY A 221 -23.25 27.20 -0.12
N GLN A 222 -22.58 26.08 -0.39
CA GLN A 222 -22.87 25.20 -1.54
C GLN A 222 -23.98 24.17 -1.24
N ASP A 223 -24.38 24.03 0.02
CA ASP A 223 -25.45 23.14 0.48
C ASP A 223 -26.81 23.46 -0.15
N ILE A 224 -27.14 24.75 -0.28
CA ILE A 224 -28.41 25.19 -0.87
C ILE A 224 -28.47 24.81 -2.36
N VAL A 225 -27.36 25.02 -3.08
CA VAL A 225 -27.26 24.68 -4.50
C VAL A 225 -27.34 23.16 -4.70
N ALA A 226 -26.63 22.40 -3.85
CA ALA A 226 -26.69 20.94 -3.87
C ALA A 226 -28.12 20.43 -3.67
N GLU A 227 -28.84 20.98 -2.70
CA GLU A 227 -30.22 20.62 -2.42
C GLU A 227 -31.17 20.91 -3.59
N GLU A 228 -31.04 22.07 -4.23
CA GLU A 228 -31.84 22.41 -5.41
C GLU A 228 -31.58 21.44 -6.57
N LYS A 229 -30.30 21.13 -6.84
CA LYS A 229 -29.93 20.20 -7.92
C LYS A 229 -30.38 18.77 -7.64
N LEU A 230 -30.40 18.33 -6.38
CA LEU A 230 -30.95 17.04 -5.98
C LEU A 230 -32.46 16.98 -6.21
N ASP A 231 -33.21 18.03 -5.83
CA ASP A 231 -34.65 18.09 -6.03
C ASP A 231 -35.03 18.09 -7.52
N VAL A 232 -34.30 18.85 -8.35
CA VAL A 232 -34.45 18.84 -9.81
C VAL A 232 -34.06 17.47 -10.38
N GLY A 233 -32.95 16.90 -9.92
CA GLY A 233 -32.46 15.62 -10.41
C GLY A 233 -33.40 14.46 -10.11
N ASN A 234 -33.99 14.43 -8.91
CA ASN A 234 -34.97 13.41 -8.54
C ASN A 234 -36.20 13.41 -9.48
N ARG A 235 -36.61 14.61 -9.96
CA ARG A 235 -37.76 14.78 -10.88
C ARG A 235 -37.41 14.55 -12.35
N GLN A 236 -36.23 14.98 -12.79
CA GLN A 236 -35.84 15.04 -14.21
C GLN A 236 -34.81 13.97 -14.62
N GLY A 237 -34.31 13.17 -13.69
CA GLY A 237 -33.32 12.12 -14.00
C GLY A 237 -31.90 12.65 -14.20
N HIS A 238 -31.54 13.70 -13.48
CA HIS A 238 -30.18 14.26 -13.55
C HIS A 238 -29.21 13.46 -12.67
N TRP A 239 -27.92 13.65 -12.91
CA TRP A 239 -26.87 13.11 -12.09
C TRP A 239 -26.30 14.23 -11.23
N VAL A 240 -26.12 13.96 -9.94
CA VAL A 240 -25.56 14.93 -9.00
C VAL A 240 -24.33 14.30 -8.37
N PHE A 241 -23.17 14.89 -8.65
CA PHE A 241 -21.90 14.51 -8.05
C PHE A 241 -21.51 15.53 -6.98
N LEU A 242 -21.41 15.07 -5.74
CA LEU A 242 -21.11 15.88 -4.56
C LEU A 242 -19.69 15.58 -4.08
N ASN A 243 -18.78 16.53 -4.25
CA ASN A 243 -17.39 16.39 -3.82
C ASN A 243 -17.15 16.92 -2.43
N ASN A 244 -16.15 16.36 -1.77
CA ASN A 244 -15.68 16.76 -0.44
C ASN A 244 -16.77 16.70 0.63
N VAL A 245 -17.60 15.65 0.61
CA VAL A 245 -18.75 15.51 1.53
C VAL A 245 -18.34 15.51 3.01
N HIS A 246 -17.11 15.06 3.31
CA HIS A 246 -16.52 15.07 4.65
C HIS A 246 -16.39 16.47 5.26
N LEU A 247 -16.37 17.53 4.45
CA LEU A 247 -16.30 18.92 4.93
C LEU A 247 -17.65 19.43 5.48
N MET A 248 -18.77 18.73 5.20
CA MET A 248 -20.11 19.17 5.60
C MET A 248 -20.91 18.08 6.34
N PRO A 249 -20.42 17.55 7.48
CA PRO A 249 -21.03 16.39 8.15
C PRO A 249 -22.45 16.64 8.65
N ARG A 250 -22.76 17.86 9.12
CA ARG A 250 -24.12 18.23 9.55
C ARG A 250 -25.13 18.22 8.42
N TRP A 251 -24.69 18.56 7.21
CA TRP A 251 -25.56 18.57 6.03
C TRP A 251 -25.86 17.15 5.55
N LEU A 252 -24.92 16.20 5.72
CA LEU A 252 -25.15 14.80 5.36
C LEU A 252 -26.35 14.18 6.06
N THR A 253 -26.61 14.53 7.33
CA THR A 253 -27.83 14.08 8.03
C THR A 253 -29.13 14.62 7.39
N ARG A 254 -29.09 15.80 6.74
CA ARG A 254 -30.24 16.33 6.00
C ARG A 254 -30.39 15.63 4.65
N LEU A 255 -29.27 15.40 3.97
CA LEU A 255 -29.24 14.66 2.71
C LEU A 255 -29.82 13.25 2.85
N GLU A 256 -29.47 12.55 3.94
CA GLU A 256 -30.04 11.25 4.28
C GLU A 256 -31.57 11.28 4.32
N LYS A 257 -32.16 12.25 5.04
CA LYS A 257 -33.62 12.42 5.11
C LYS A 257 -34.23 12.70 3.75
N LYS A 258 -33.60 13.55 2.94
CA LYS A 258 -34.05 13.83 1.57
C LYS A 258 -34.03 12.57 0.69
N MET A 259 -33.01 11.74 0.80
CA MET A 259 -32.95 10.47 0.06
C MET A 259 -34.10 9.53 0.46
N GLU A 260 -34.48 9.50 1.74
CA GLU A 260 -35.65 8.74 2.21
C GLU A 260 -36.97 9.30 1.66
N GLU A 261 -37.11 10.63 1.64
CA GLU A 261 -38.27 11.29 1.05
C GLU A 261 -38.40 10.98 -0.44
N TYR A 262 -37.30 11.00 -1.19
CA TYR A 262 -37.26 10.62 -2.61
C TYR A 262 -37.70 9.16 -2.81
N ALA A 263 -37.24 8.25 -1.94
CA ALA A 263 -37.65 6.85 -1.94
C ALA A 263 -39.16 6.64 -1.77
N LEU A 264 -39.79 7.47 -0.93
CA LEU A 264 -41.24 7.41 -0.67
C LEU A 264 -42.07 8.05 -1.79
N MET A 265 -41.61 9.17 -2.35
CA MET A 265 -42.35 9.93 -3.36
C MET A 265 -42.22 9.37 -4.77
N GLY A 266 -41.25 8.47 -4.99
CA GLY A 266 -40.89 7.96 -6.29
C GLY A 266 -39.80 8.81 -6.95
N THR A 267 -38.80 8.13 -7.50
CA THR A 267 -37.61 8.74 -8.08
C THR A 267 -37.49 8.39 -9.54
N HIS A 268 -37.00 9.34 -10.35
CA HIS A 268 -36.74 9.09 -11.76
C HIS A 268 -35.71 7.96 -11.95
N PRO A 269 -35.94 6.99 -12.87
CA PRO A 269 -35.06 5.83 -13.04
C PRO A 269 -33.62 6.18 -13.44
N ASP A 270 -33.41 7.27 -14.17
CA ASP A 270 -32.08 7.75 -14.58
C ASP A 270 -31.38 8.62 -13.53
N PHE A 271 -32.05 8.97 -12.42
CA PHE A 271 -31.45 9.78 -11.37
C PHE A 271 -30.29 9.01 -10.73
N ARG A 272 -29.15 9.68 -10.53
CA ARG A 272 -27.98 9.09 -9.87
C ARG A 272 -27.35 10.11 -8.93
N ILE A 273 -26.97 9.65 -7.76
CA ILE A 273 -26.18 10.41 -6.79
C ILE A 273 -24.80 9.77 -6.71
N LEU A 274 -23.78 10.61 -6.82
CA LEU A 274 -22.39 10.23 -6.61
C LEU A 274 -21.81 11.12 -5.50
N PHE A 275 -20.94 10.56 -4.67
CA PHE A 275 -20.31 11.23 -3.55
C PHE A 275 -18.80 11.03 -3.60
N SER A 276 -18.01 12.02 -3.20
CA SER A 276 -16.57 11.83 -2.96
C SER A 276 -16.11 12.45 -1.65
N SER A 277 -15.20 11.75 -0.96
CA SER A 277 -14.50 12.29 0.19
C SER A 277 -13.23 11.54 0.55
N ASP A 278 -12.37 12.24 1.27
CA ASP A 278 -11.31 11.63 2.07
C ASP A 278 -11.91 10.76 3.19
N PRO A 279 -11.18 9.74 3.68
CA PRO A 279 -11.59 8.94 4.83
C PRO A 279 -11.92 9.81 6.05
N SER A 280 -13.16 9.72 6.52
CA SER A 280 -13.60 10.48 7.68
C SER A 280 -14.61 9.71 8.52
N ASN A 281 -14.46 9.82 9.84
CA ASN A 281 -15.41 9.28 10.83
C ASN A 281 -16.70 10.12 10.92
N SER A 282 -16.78 11.24 10.20
CA SER A 282 -17.92 12.16 10.23
C SER A 282 -19.03 11.80 9.24
N ILE A 283 -18.81 10.81 8.37
CA ILE A 283 -19.80 10.37 7.38
C ILE A 283 -20.83 9.46 8.07
N PRO A 284 -22.14 9.75 7.96
CA PRO A 284 -23.18 8.91 8.57
C PRO A 284 -23.14 7.45 8.08
N VAL A 285 -23.20 6.51 9.01
CA VAL A 285 -23.20 5.06 8.72
C VAL A 285 -24.36 4.65 7.81
N SER A 286 -25.52 5.30 7.96
CA SER A 286 -26.70 5.07 7.13
C SER A 286 -26.50 5.41 5.65
N ILE A 287 -25.77 6.49 5.35
CA ILE A 287 -25.37 6.80 3.98
C ILE A 287 -24.41 5.73 3.48
N LEU A 288 -23.40 5.38 4.29
CA LEU A 288 -22.44 4.35 3.93
C LEU A 288 -23.16 3.03 3.61
N ASP A 289 -24.09 2.57 4.44
CA ASP A 289 -24.80 1.30 4.27
C ASP A 289 -25.57 1.22 2.92
N ARG A 290 -26.16 2.34 2.49
CA ARG A 290 -26.90 2.43 1.21
C ARG A 290 -26.03 2.58 -0.03
N CYS A 291 -24.76 2.91 0.12
CA CYS A 291 -23.87 3.20 -1.02
C CYS A 291 -23.03 1.99 -1.44
N ILE A 292 -22.80 1.89 -2.75
CA ILE A 292 -21.69 1.10 -3.30
C ILE A 292 -20.42 1.94 -3.12
N LYS A 293 -19.47 1.40 -2.35
CA LYS A 293 -18.22 2.11 -2.01
C LYS A 293 -17.14 1.72 -3.00
N ILE A 294 -16.40 2.71 -3.48
CA ILE A 294 -15.26 2.53 -4.37
C ILE A 294 -14.10 3.32 -3.78
N THR A 295 -13.00 2.64 -3.51
CA THR A 295 -11.75 3.26 -3.10
C THR A 295 -10.96 3.64 -4.35
N SER A 296 -10.39 4.83 -4.34
CA SER A 296 -9.45 5.28 -5.36
C SER A 296 -8.10 5.50 -4.68
N ASP A 297 -7.25 4.49 -4.76
CA ASP A 297 -5.85 4.58 -4.36
C ASP A 297 -5.02 5.11 -5.53
N PRO A 298 -4.04 6.01 -5.29
CA PRO A 298 -3.05 6.32 -6.30
C PRO A 298 -2.31 5.02 -6.66
N PRO A 299 -1.98 4.81 -7.94
CA PRO A 299 -1.28 3.61 -8.36
C PRO A 299 0.06 3.50 -7.61
N SER A 300 0.28 2.37 -6.93
CA SER A 300 1.46 2.14 -6.09
C SER A 300 2.59 1.50 -6.90
N GLY A 301 3.84 1.84 -6.54
CA GLY A 301 5.02 1.24 -7.14
C GLY A 301 5.71 2.07 -8.23
N LEU A 302 7.00 1.83 -8.44
CA LEU A 302 7.88 2.62 -9.32
C LEU A 302 7.32 2.75 -10.74
N LYS A 303 6.86 1.65 -11.34
CA LYS A 303 6.35 1.66 -12.72
C LYS A 303 5.10 2.51 -12.85
N ALA A 304 4.19 2.34 -11.91
CA ALA A 304 2.90 2.99 -11.94
C ALA A 304 3.05 4.51 -11.67
N ASN A 305 3.91 4.87 -10.71
CA ASN A 305 4.27 6.27 -10.45
C ASN A 305 5.02 6.92 -11.62
N LEU A 306 5.93 6.20 -12.29
CA LEU A 306 6.63 6.73 -13.47
C LEU A 306 5.66 7.03 -14.62
N LYS A 307 4.74 6.11 -14.89
CA LYS A 307 3.68 6.33 -15.89
C LYS A 307 2.82 7.53 -15.54
N GLN A 308 2.39 7.64 -14.28
CA GLN A 308 1.56 8.74 -13.84
C GLN A 308 2.31 10.08 -13.94
N ALA A 309 3.58 10.10 -13.55
CA ALA A 309 4.46 11.25 -13.70
C ALA A 309 4.57 11.68 -15.17
N PHE A 310 4.76 10.73 -16.08
CA PHE A 310 4.87 11.02 -17.52
C PHE A 310 3.53 11.44 -18.14
N ALA A 311 2.42 10.83 -17.72
CA ALA A 311 1.07 11.12 -18.20
C ALA A 311 0.57 12.54 -17.83
N CYS A 312 1.28 13.25 -16.95
CA CYS A 312 1.01 14.66 -16.67
C CYS A 312 1.33 15.59 -17.86
N PHE A 313 2.09 15.09 -18.83
CA PHE A 313 2.47 15.83 -20.03
C PHE A 313 1.65 15.34 -21.23
N SER A 314 1.00 16.26 -21.94
CA SER A 314 0.21 15.90 -23.12
C SER A 314 1.13 15.44 -24.26
N ARG A 315 0.60 14.61 -25.16
CA ARG A 315 1.33 14.13 -26.34
C ARG A 315 1.87 15.30 -27.16
N GLU A 316 1.05 16.33 -27.37
CA GLU A 316 1.41 17.51 -28.14
C GLU A 316 2.58 18.25 -27.48
N THR A 317 2.47 18.49 -26.16
CA THR A 317 3.52 19.18 -25.39
C THR A 317 4.83 18.40 -25.42
N TYR A 318 4.76 17.08 -25.34
CA TYR A 318 5.95 16.23 -25.39
C TYR A 318 6.60 16.26 -26.77
N GLU A 319 5.81 16.14 -27.84
CA GLU A 319 6.30 16.07 -29.21
C GLU A 319 7.01 17.36 -29.66
N GLU A 320 6.56 18.52 -29.16
CA GLU A 320 7.16 19.84 -29.41
C GLU A 320 8.58 20.01 -28.81
N LEU A 321 8.96 19.20 -27.82
CA LEU A 321 10.26 19.33 -27.15
C LEU A 321 11.43 18.84 -28.04
N GLU A 322 12.58 19.52 -27.92
CA GLU A 322 13.85 19.03 -28.47
C GLU A 322 14.21 17.66 -27.87
N SER A 323 14.91 16.81 -28.65
CA SER A 323 15.33 15.47 -28.22
C SER A 323 16.08 15.46 -26.87
N ARG A 324 16.97 16.43 -26.65
CA ARG A 324 17.70 16.56 -25.38
C ARG A 324 16.74 16.84 -24.21
N THR A 325 15.78 17.74 -24.41
CA THR A 325 14.78 18.10 -23.40
C THR A 325 13.82 16.95 -23.12
N LYS A 326 13.48 16.13 -24.12
CA LYS A 326 12.70 14.90 -23.96
C LYS A 326 13.41 13.90 -23.02
N GLY A 327 14.71 13.69 -23.22
CA GLY A 327 15.52 12.83 -22.35
C GLY A 327 15.57 13.34 -20.91
N ILE A 328 15.82 14.64 -20.72
CA ILE A 328 15.88 15.26 -19.38
C ILE A 328 14.52 15.20 -18.68
N LEU A 329 13.42 15.45 -19.40
CA LEU A 329 12.06 15.35 -18.87
C LEU A 329 11.77 13.93 -18.36
N PHE A 330 12.18 12.91 -19.13
CA PHE A 330 12.04 11.52 -18.69
C PHE A 330 12.88 11.23 -17.43
N GLY A 331 14.13 11.68 -17.38
CA GLY A 331 14.98 11.56 -16.19
C GLY A 331 14.38 12.26 -14.96
N LEU A 332 13.70 13.40 -15.16
CA LEU A 332 12.97 14.11 -14.11
C LEU A 332 11.73 13.33 -13.62
N CYS A 333 10.99 12.69 -14.53
CA CYS A 333 9.87 11.81 -14.18
C CYS A 333 10.36 10.60 -13.37
N GLN A 334 11.47 9.98 -13.77
CA GLN A 334 12.10 8.89 -13.02
C GLN A 334 12.55 9.34 -11.64
N PHE A 335 13.22 10.49 -11.54
CA PHE A 335 13.60 11.08 -10.27
C PHE A 335 12.38 11.29 -9.36
N HIS A 336 11.32 11.91 -9.88
CA HIS A 336 10.08 12.12 -9.13
C HIS A 336 9.49 10.80 -8.62
N ALA A 337 9.33 9.81 -9.50
CA ALA A 337 8.77 8.51 -9.15
C ALA A 337 9.59 7.80 -8.05
N VAL A 338 10.92 7.83 -8.17
CA VAL A 338 11.82 7.29 -7.13
C VAL A 338 11.66 8.04 -5.81
N MET A 339 11.65 9.37 -5.84
CA MET A 339 11.55 10.18 -4.62
C MET A 339 10.21 9.99 -3.90
N VAL A 340 9.11 9.87 -4.64
CA VAL A 340 7.77 9.61 -4.07
C VAL A 340 7.69 8.22 -3.43
N GLU A 341 8.19 7.19 -4.10
CA GLU A 341 8.09 5.79 -3.65
C GLU A 341 9.09 5.44 -2.54
N ARG A 342 10.23 6.14 -2.48
CA ARG A 342 11.29 5.84 -1.50
C ARG A 342 10.81 5.92 -0.04
N LYS A 343 9.74 6.68 0.24
CA LYS A 343 9.10 6.75 1.57
C LYS A 343 8.68 5.37 2.11
N LYS A 344 8.44 4.37 1.25
CA LYS A 344 8.07 3.01 1.66
C LYS A 344 9.15 2.28 2.46
N PHE A 345 10.41 2.70 2.32
CA PHE A 345 11.54 2.13 3.05
C PHE A 345 11.74 2.74 4.45
N GLY A 346 10.80 3.57 4.92
CA GLY A 346 10.86 4.22 6.23
C GLY A 346 12.15 5.02 6.41
N ALA A 347 12.82 4.85 7.56
CA ALA A 347 14.07 5.52 7.88
C ALA A 347 15.23 5.23 6.91
N LYS A 348 15.19 4.11 6.16
CA LYS A 348 16.19 3.82 5.10
C LYS A 348 15.91 4.58 3.80
N GLY A 349 14.68 5.05 3.64
CA GLY A 349 14.25 5.89 2.52
C GLY A 349 14.53 7.36 2.79
N TYR A 350 13.90 7.89 3.84
CA TYR A 350 14.08 9.26 4.33
C TYR A 350 14.10 9.30 5.85
N ASN A 351 14.77 10.32 6.41
CA ASN A 351 14.68 10.59 7.84
C ASN A 351 13.33 11.23 8.21
N MET A 352 12.73 12.00 7.30
CA MET A 352 11.41 12.60 7.48
C MET A 352 10.49 12.37 6.27
N MET A 353 9.18 12.38 6.49
CA MET A 353 8.20 12.23 5.42
C MET A 353 7.92 13.57 4.74
N TYR A 354 8.28 13.68 3.46
CA TYR A 354 8.06 14.88 2.65
C TYR A 354 6.84 14.70 1.72
N PRO A 355 5.97 15.72 1.59
CA PRO A 355 4.77 15.66 0.76
C PRO A 355 5.07 16.01 -0.69
N PHE A 356 5.99 15.30 -1.35
CA PHE A 356 6.27 15.51 -2.77
C PHE A 356 5.00 15.27 -3.60
N SER A 357 4.71 16.21 -4.50
CA SER A 357 3.48 16.25 -5.28
C SER A 357 3.78 16.29 -6.78
N VAL A 358 2.78 15.92 -7.58
CA VAL A 358 2.83 16.08 -9.04
C VAL A 358 3.00 17.55 -9.44
N GLY A 359 2.55 18.48 -8.60
CA GLY A 359 2.76 19.92 -8.82
C GLY A 359 4.25 20.28 -8.89
N ASP A 360 5.09 19.67 -8.04
CA ASP A 360 6.53 19.88 -8.04
C ASP A 360 7.17 19.43 -9.36
N LEU A 361 6.69 18.30 -9.91
CA LEU A 361 7.11 17.78 -11.22
C LEU A 361 6.69 18.71 -12.36
N ILE A 362 5.42 19.13 -12.41
CA ILE A 362 4.90 20.00 -13.47
C ILE A 362 5.62 21.35 -13.47
N CYS A 363 5.83 21.95 -12.29
CA CYS A 363 6.58 23.19 -12.18
C CYS A 363 8.05 23.00 -12.59
N SER A 364 8.69 21.90 -12.19
CA SER A 364 10.06 21.58 -12.60
C SER A 364 10.19 21.40 -14.12
N ALA A 365 9.22 20.74 -14.76
CA ALA A 365 9.18 20.58 -16.21
C ALA A 365 8.95 21.91 -16.96
N SER A 366 8.14 22.81 -16.40
CA SER A 366 7.95 24.16 -16.93
C SER A 366 9.25 24.97 -16.87
N VAL A 367 9.97 24.90 -15.74
CA VAL A 367 11.29 25.52 -15.57
C VAL A 367 12.30 24.91 -16.54
N LEU A 368 12.31 23.59 -16.70
CA LEU A 368 13.16 22.88 -17.66
C LEU A 368 12.94 23.39 -19.08
N ARG A 369 11.69 23.47 -19.54
CA ARG A 369 11.36 23.93 -20.89
C ARG A 369 11.88 25.36 -21.12
N ASN A 370 11.52 26.29 -20.24
CA ASN A 370 11.90 27.69 -20.36
C ASN A 370 13.43 27.88 -20.34
N TYR A 371 14.12 27.10 -19.52
CA TYR A 371 15.58 27.18 -19.40
C TYR A 371 16.27 26.57 -20.63
N MET A 372 15.78 25.44 -21.15
CA MET A 372 16.35 24.76 -22.31
C MET A 372 16.12 25.49 -23.64
N GLU A 373 15.07 26.30 -23.77
CA GLU A 373 14.82 27.14 -24.95
C GLU A 373 15.97 28.11 -25.26
N SER A 374 16.70 28.57 -24.23
CA SER A 374 17.84 29.48 -24.35
C SER A 374 19.19 28.84 -23.99
N ALA A 375 19.19 27.52 -23.73
CA ALA A 375 20.36 26.84 -23.22
C ALA A 375 21.45 26.62 -24.29
N PRO A 376 22.73 26.58 -23.88
CA PRO A 376 23.83 26.27 -24.78
C PRO A 376 23.77 24.84 -25.35
N ALA A 377 24.59 24.56 -26.37
CA ALA A 377 24.69 23.23 -26.98
C ALA A 377 25.09 22.14 -25.98
N LYS A 378 25.93 22.48 -25.00
CA LYS A 378 26.24 21.61 -23.86
C LYS A 378 25.19 21.81 -22.78
N VAL A 379 24.58 20.72 -22.30
CA VAL A 379 23.57 20.79 -21.25
C VAL A 379 24.20 21.30 -19.94
N PRO A 380 23.68 22.39 -19.34
CA PRO A 380 24.16 22.93 -18.07
C PRO A 380 23.63 22.11 -16.87
N TRP A 381 24.21 20.92 -16.67
CA TRP A 381 23.76 19.98 -15.62
C TRP A 381 23.81 20.54 -14.20
N ALA A 382 24.80 21.38 -13.87
CA ALA A 382 24.93 21.98 -12.54
C ALA A 382 23.71 22.86 -12.20
N ASP A 383 23.29 23.69 -13.16
CA ASP A 383 22.14 24.59 -13.01
C ASP A 383 20.85 23.78 -12.89
N LEU A 384 20.67 22.74 -13.72
CA LEU A 384 19.50 21.85 -13.64
C LEU A 384 19.41 21.13 -12.30
N ARG A 385 20.53 20.60 -11.79
CA ARG A 385 20.59 19.95 -10.47
C ARG A 385 20.25 20.93 -9.36
N TYR A 386 20.74 22.17 -9.44
CA TYR A 386 20.42 23.21 -8.49
C TYR A 386 18.93 23.61 -8.53
N LEU A 387 18.38 23.84 -9.72
CA LEU A 387 16.97 24.20 -9.89
C LEU A 387 16.05 23.11 -9.33
N PHE A 388 16.25 21.85 -9.71
CA PHE A 388 15.39 20.76 -9.24
C PHE A 388 15.65 20.41 -7.77
N GLY A 389 16.92 20.34 -7.37
CA GLY A 389 17.34 19.87 -6.04
C GLY A 389 17.14 20.89 -4.95
N GLU A 390 17.63 22.11 -5.11
CA GLU A 390 17.62 23.13 -4.06
C GLU A 390 16.33 23.95 -4.04
N ILE A 391 15.80 24.30 -5.22
CA ILE A 391 14.63 25.19 -5.34
C ILE A 391 13.32 24.40 -5.33
N MET A 392 13.16 23.46 -6.26
CA MET A 392 11.88 22.76 -6.45
C MET A 392 11.62 21.74 -5.33
N TYR A 393 12.41 20.67 -5.25
CA TYR A 393 12.23 19.63 -4.24
C TYR A 393 12.82 20.05 -2.89
N GLY A 394 13.92 20.78 -2.90
CA GLY A 394 14.62 21.27 -1.71
C GLY A 394 13.80 22.25 -0.87
N GLY A 395 12.76 22.88 -1.44
CA GLY A 395 11.79 23.67 -0.68
C GLY A 395 11.01 22.86 0.36
N HIS A 396 10.84 21.55 0.14
CA HIS A 396 10.16 20.64 1.07
C HIS A 396 11.12 20.01 2.08
N ILE A 397 12.40 19.90 1.74
CA ILE A 397 13.36 19.10 2.50
C ILE A 397 14.00 19.93 3.61
N VAL A 398 13.69 19.57 4.85
CA VAL A 398 14.20 20.25 6.05
C VAL A 398 15.48 19.61 6.58
N ASN A 399 15.67 18.31 6.39
CA ASN A 399 16.84 17.59 6.90
C ASN A 399 18.02 17.62 5.91
N ASP A 400 19.21 17.98 6.39
CA ASP A 400 20.42 18.10 5.55
C ASP A 400 20.87 16.76 4.93
N PHE A 401 20.71 15.63 5.62
CA PHE A 401 21.02 14.31 5.06
C PHE A 401 20.04 13.91 3.96
N ASP A 402 18.76 14.25 4.11
CA ASP A 402 17.76 14.01 3.07
C ASP A 402 17.97 14.96 1.87
N ARG A 403 18.49 16.18 2.11
CA ARG A 403 18.88 17.12 1.04
C ARG A 403 20.09 16.60 0.26
N LEU A 404 21.09 16.08 0.99
CA LEU A 404 22.24 15.41 0.38
C LEU A 404 21.79 14.20 -0.44
N LEU A 405 20.85 13.39 0.07
CA LEU A 405 20.27 12.26 -0.65
C LEU A 405 19.62 12.74 -1.97
N ALA A 406 18.71 13.71 -1.92
CA ALA A 406 18.05 14.23 -3.13
C ALA A 406 19.07 14.74 -4.17
N THR A 407 20.07 15.48 -3.70
CA THR A 407 21.17 15.99 -4.56
C THR A 407 21.96 14.84 -5.19
N THR A 408 22.32 13.83 -4.41
CA THR A 408 23.05 12.63 -4.87
C THR A 408 22.25 11.88 -5.94
N TYR A 409 20.92 11.79 -5.81
CA TYR A 409 20.07 11.15 -6.84
C TYR A 409 19.99 12.01 -8.11
N LEU A 410 19.93 13.33 -7.98
CA LEU A 410 19.99 14.24 -9.13
C LEU A 410 21.35 14.18 -9.84
N GLU A 411 22.45 14.03 -9.11
CA GLU A 411 23.77 13.83 -9.71
C GLU A 411 23.85 12.55 -10.54
N PHE A 412 23.16 11.49 -10.10
CA PHE A 412 23.06 10.24 -10.85
C PHE A 412 22.22 10.40 -12.12
N TYR A 413 21.02 10.98 -12.04
CA TYR A 413 20.12 11.07 -13.20
C TYR A 413 20.50 12.19 -14.17
N MET A 414 20.95 13.35 -13.69
CA MET A 414 21.14 14.56 -14.50
C MET A 414 22.60 14.66 -14.97
N LYS A 415 23.00 13.78 -15.88
CA LYS A 415 24.34 13.71 -16.51
C LYS A 415 24.24 13.37 -17.99
N ASP A 416 25.32 13.57 -18.74
CA ASP A 416 25.34 13.35 -20.21
C ASP A 416 24.90 11.93 -20.61
N GLU A 417 25.26 10.92 -19.80
CA GLU A 417 24.89 9.52 -19.99
C GLU A 417 23.36 9.29 -20.01
N LEU A 418 22.55 10.18 -19.43
CA LEU A 418 21.08 10.13 -19.52
C LEU A 418 20.60 10.18 -20.96
N LEU A 419 21.29 10.94 -21.80
CA LEU A 419 20.97 11.10 -23.21
C LEU A 419 21.50 9.92 -24.07
N GLU A 420 22.29 9.03 -23.47
CA GLU A 420 22.94 7.86 -24.07
C GLU A 420 22.34 6.54 -23.56
N GLU A 421 21.05 6.53 -23.20
CA GLU A 421 20.31 5.32 -22.80
C GLU A 421 20.91 4.60 -21.57
N MET A 422 21.38 5.37 -20.58
CA MET A 422 21.96 4.82 -19.34
C MET A 422 20.98 3.92 -18.55
N PRO A 423 21.50 2.98 -17.74
CA PRO A 423 20.68 2.27 -16.77
C PRO A 423 20.08 3.23 -15.75
N MET A 424 18.77 3.11 -15.52
CA MET A 424 18.01 4.02 -14.66
C MET A 424 17.97 3.59 -13.19
N TYR A 425 18.58 2.45 -12.83
CA TYR A 425 18.69 2.02 -11.44
C TYR A 425 19.92 2.66 -10.79
N PRO A 426 19.76 3.47 -9.73
CA PRO A 426 20.87 4.19 -9.13
C PRO A 426 21.89 3.28 -8.47
N TYR A 427 23.18 3.57 -8.67
CA TYR A 427 24.29 3.01 -7.88
C TYR A 427 24.40 1.47 -7.86
N ILE A 428 23.90 0.81 -8.90
CA ILE A 428 24.05 -0.64 -9.05
C ILE A 428 25.45 -1.00 -9.60
N ASP A 429 25.96 -2.17 -9.19
CA ASP A 429 27.14 -2.74 -9.81
C ASP A 429 26.76 -3.40 -11.15
N THR A 430 27.00 -2.67 -12.23
CA THR A 430 26.72 -3.10 -13.61
C THR A 430 27.48 -4.36 -14.02
N ALA A 431 28.47 -4.81 -13.26
CA ALA A 431 29.15 -6.08 -13.50
C ALA A 431 28.32 -7.31 -13.07
N THR A 432 27.33 -7.12 -12.18
CA THR A 432 26.54 -8.20 -11.59
C THR A 432 25.10 -8.25 -12.09
N VAL A 433 24.54 -7.13 -12.56
CA VAL A 433 23.15 -7.04 -13.03
C VAL A 433 23.13 -6.45 -14.45
N THR A 434 22.87 -7.30 -15.44
CA THR A 434 22.94 -6.93 -16.87
C THR A 434 21.60 -6.57 -17.50
N ASP A 435 20.49 -6.97 -16.88
CA ASP A 435 19.13 -6.75 -17.40
C ASP A 435 18.41 -5.71 -16.53
N VAL A 436 18.68 -4.44 -16.82
CA VAL A 436 18.24 -3.29 -16.02
C VAL A 436 17.52 -2.31 -16.93
N PHE A 437 16.41 -1.77 -16.44
CA PHE A 437 15.64 -0.73 -17.11
C PHE A 437 16.52 0.45 -17.54
N LYS A 438 16.49 0.80 -18.83
CA LYS A 438 17.28 1.89 -19.41
C LYS A 438 16.41 3.10 -19.75
N ALA A 439 17.05 4.26 -19.87
CA ALA A 439 16.38 5.45 -20.39
C ALA A 439 15.94 5.18 -21.84
N PRO A 440 14.70 5.55 -22.22
CA PRO A 440 14.23 5.43 -23.59
C PRO A 440 15.04 6.36 -24.50
N SER A 441 15.11 6.00 -25.79
CA SER A 441 15.81 6.81 -26.78
C SER A 441 15.24 8.23 -26.84
N THR A 442 16.11 9.24 -26.96
CA THR A 442 15.72 10.66 -26.98
C THR A 442 14.89 11.06 -28.21
N SER A 443 14.86 10.22 -29.24
CA SER A 443 14.05 10.37 -30.44
C SER A 443 12.69 9.66 -30.37
N SER A 444 12.41 8.91 -29.30
CA SER A 444 11.14 8.18 -29.16
C SER A 444 9.94 9.13 -29.10
N ASN A 445 8.83 8.70 -29.71
CA ASN A 445 7.56 9.40 -29.58
C ASN A 445 6.91 9.08 -28.22
N TYR A 446 5.85 9.82 -27.88
CA TYR A 446 5.17 9.66 -26.59
C TYR A 446 4.71 8.21 -26.33
N ASP A 447 4.09 7.57 -27.33
CA ASP A 447 3.53 6.22 -27.17
C ASP A 447 4.62 5.16 -27.00
N SER A 448 5.73 5.27 -27.74
CA SER A 448 6.89 4.39 -27.63
C SER A 448 7.57 4.51 -26.27
N VAL A 449 7.58 5.69 -25.64
CA VAL A 449 8.09 5.85 -24.27
C VAL A 449 7.20 5.14 -23.27
N VAL A 450 5.87 5.26 -23.42
CA VAL A 450 4.92 4.55 -22.54
C VAL A 450 5.06 3.03 -22.71
N GLU A 451 5.12 2.54 -23.95
CA GLU A 451 5.33 1.11 -24.25
C GLU A 451 6.66 0.59 -23.69
N HIS A 452 7.74 1.37 -23.81
CA HIS A 452 9.05 1.04 -23.22
C HIS A 452 8.97 0.85 -21.70
N VAL A 453 8.24 1.72 -20.99
CA VAL A 453 8.00 1.56 -19.54
C VAL A 453 7.17 0.31 -19.25
N ASP A 454 6.21 -0.04 -20.12
CA ASP A 454 5.35 -1.22 -19.97
C ASP A 454 6.11 -2.52 -20.13
N GLU A 455 7.00 -2.58 -21.10
CA GLU A 455 7.68 -3.82 -21.45
C GLU A 455 8.96 -4.03 -20.63
N GLU A 456 9.78 -2.99 -20.43
CA GLU A 456 11.09 -3.15 -19.82
C GLU A 456 11.07 -3.08 -18.28
N LEU A 457 10.21 -2.24 -17.70
CA LEU A 457 10.16 -2.11 -16.24
C LEU A 457 9.33 -3.25 -15.65
N LYS A 458 10.02 -4.34 -15.28
CA LYS A 458 9.45 -5.57 -14.70
C LYS A 458 9.89 -5.78 -13.26
N GLY A 459 8.93 -5.85 -12.35
CA GLY A 459 9.15 -6.21 -10.95
C GLY A 459 9.92 -5.14 -10.15
N GLU A 460 9.43 -4.82 -8.96
CA GLU A 460 10.08 -3.80 -8.13
C GLU A 460 11.05 -4.44 -7.16
N THR A 461 12.30 -3.98 -7.22
CA THR A 461 13.34 -4.39 -6.28
C THR A 461 13.89 -3.15 -5.57
N PRO A 462 14.41 -3.29 -4.35
CA PRO A 462 15.12 -2.19 -3.69
C PRO A 462 16.27 -1.61 -4.53
N LEU A 463 16.87 -2.43 -5.39
CA LEU A 463 17.91 -2.02 -6.34
C LEU A 463 17.42 -0.95 -7.31
N ALA A 464 16.15 -0.98 -7.72
CA ALA A 464 15.55 0.06 -8.57
C ALA A 464 15.55 1.45 -7.89
N PHE A 465 15.65 1.47 -6.56
CA PHE A 465 15.77 2.68 -5.75
C PHE A 465 17.22 2.92 -5.29
N GLY A 466 18.22 2.18 -5.77
CA GLY A 466 19.61 2.28 -5.29
C GLY A 466 19.79 1.87 -3.82
N LEU A 467 18.97 0.92 -3.36
CA LEU A 467 19.03 0.35 -2.02
C LEU A 467 19.48 -1.11 -2.08
N HIS A 468 20.18 -1.56 -1.04
CA HIS A 468 20.52 -2.97 -0.87
C HIS A 468 19.24 -3.83 -0.75
N PRO A 469 19.18 -5.07 -1.29
CA PRO A 469 18.00 -5.94 -1.19
C PRO A 469 17.45 -6.09 0.23
N ASN A 470 18.31 -6.16 1.25
CA ASN A 470 17.90 -6.21 2.66
C ASN A 470 17.09 -4.99 3.15
N ALA A 471 17.06 -3.87 2.40
CA ALA A 471 16.25 -2.71 2.75
C ALA A 471 14.75 -3.04 2.78
N GLU A 472 14.29 -4.04 2.03
CA GLU A 472 12.88 -4.42 2.05
C GLU A 472 12.46 -5.22 3.28
N ILE A 473 13.40 -5.92 3.92
CA ILE A 473 13.11 -6.84 5.04
C ILE A 473 12.40 -6.10 6.17
N GLY A 474 12.90 -4.92 6.54
CA GLY A 474 12.34 -4.14 7.65
C GLY A 474 10.89 -3.72 7.42
N PHE A 475 10.62 -3.02 6.31
CA PHE A 475 9.26 -2.53 6.05
C PHE A 475 8.28 -3.67 5.78
N ARG A 476 8.71 -4.74 5.10
CA ARG A 476 7.86 -5.92 4.86
C ARG A 476 7.55 -6.68 6.14
N THR A 477 8.50 -6.76 7.07
CA THR A 477 8.28 -7.33 8.40
C THR A 477 7.23 -6.52 9.15
N GLN A 478 7.41 -5.20 9.22
CA GLN A 478 6.43 -4.31 9.86
C GLN A 478 5.03 -4.43 9.24
N THR A 479 4.96 -4.48 7.90
CA THR A 479 3.69 -4.66 7.18
C THR A 479 3.02 -6.00 7.52
N SER A 480 3.80 -7.07 7.63
CA SER A 480 3.31 -8.39 7.98
C SER A 480 2.84 -8.48 9.42
N GLU A 481 3.55 -7.84 10.34
CA GLU A 481 3.15 -7.74 11.75
C GLU A 481 1.88 -6.92 11.93
N GLU A 482 1.77 -5.79 11.25
CA GLU A 482 0.56 -4.95 11.21
C GLU A 482 -0.63 -5.75 10.69
N LEU A 483 -0.46 -6.47 9.58
CA LEU A 483 -1.50 -7.32 9.00
C LEU A 483 -1.99 -8.34 10.03
N LEU A 484 -1.08 -9.09 10.66
CA LEU A 484 -1.45 -10.11 11.64
C LEU A 484 -2.09 -9.51 12.89
N ARG A 485 -1.63 -8.34 13.35
CA ARG A 485 -2.23 -7.61 14.46
C ARG A 485 -3.68 -7.22 14.15
N ILE A 486 -3.94 -6.63 12.98
CA ILE A 486 -5.29 -6.24 12.58
C ILE A 486 -6.19 -7.49 12.46
N VAL A 487 -5.69 -8.59 11.87
CA VAL A 487 -6.45 -9.85 11.81
C VAL A 487 -6.80 -10.36 13.22
N LEU A 488 -5.86 -10.27 14.17
CA LEU A 488 -6.08 -10.64 15.56
C LEU A 488 -7.15 -9.76 16.23
N GLU A 489 -7.06 -8.44 16.09
CA GLU A 489 -8.04 -7.48 16.62
C GLU A 489 -9.45 -7.74 16.07
N LEU A 490 -9.57 -7.97 14.76
CA LEU A 490 -10.85 -8.29 14.12
C LEU A 490 -11.40 -9.64 14.58
N SER A 491 -10.54 -10.63 14.80
CA SER A 491 -10.94 -11.96 15.30
C SER A 491 -11.43 -11.91 16.75
N ALA A 492 -10.81 -11.07 17.59
CA ALA A 492 -11.22 -10.85 18.98
C ALA A 492 -12.55 -10.08 19.08
N ALA A 493 -12.77 -9.06 18.24
CA ALA A 493 -14.01 -8.30 18.21
C ALA A 493 -15.24 -9.12 17.78
N SER A 494 -15.05 -10.18 16.99
CA SER A 494 -16.12 -11.15 16.66
C SER A 494 -16.43 -12.16 17.78
N GLY A 495 -15.64 -12.16 18.87
CA GLY A 495 -15.73 -13.09 19.98
C GLY A 495 -16.44 -12.52 21.21
N ASP A 496 -17.55 -11.81 21.06
CA ASP A 496 -18.36 -11.39 22.20
C ASP A 496 -19.34 -12.52 22.57
N GLY A 497 -18.90 -13.40 23.48
CA GLY A 497 -19.74 -14.41 24.12
C GLY A 497 -19.12 -15.76 24.40
N ALA A 498 -18.08 -15.85 25.24
CA ALA A 498 -17.88 -16.95 26.20
C ALA A 498 -16.61 -16.73 27.03
N GLY A 499 -16.75 -16.84 28.35
CA GLY A 499 -15.70 -16.57 29.34
C GLY A 499 -14.41 -17.34 29.11
N GLY A 500 -13.31 -16.60 29.14
CA GLY A 500 -12.02 -17.07 29.61
C GLY A 500 -11.52 -16.06 30.61
N GLU A 501 -11.32 -16.47 31.86
CA GLU A 501 -10.55 -15.73 32.86
C GLU A 501 -9.09 -15.61 32.36
N GLY A 502 -8.86 -14.70 31.43
CA GLY A 502 -7.54 -14.13 31.19
C GLY A 502 -7.38 -12.98 32.16
N GLN A 503 -6.30 -12.99 32.95
CA GLN A 503 -5.96 -11.88 33.84
C GLN A 503 -6.11 -10.56 33.09
N ASP A 504 -6.87 -9.65 33.68
CA ASP A 504 -7.14 -8.33 33.14
C ASP A 504 -5.81 -7.67 32.74
N SER A 505 -5.75 -7.08 31.56
CA SER A 505 -4.55 -6.38 31.05
C SER A 505 -3.99 -5.37 32.08
N GLN A 506 -4.87 -4.84 32.92
CA GLN A 506 -4.53 -3.98 34.05
C GLN A 506 -3.78 -4.71 35.17
N GLN A 507 -4.14 -5.95 35.51
CA GLN A 507 -3.46 -6.76 36.54
C GLN A 507 -2.05 -7.17 36.11
N ILE A 508 -1.86 -7.47 34.82
CA ILE A 508 -0.54 -7.77 34.26
C ILE A 508 0.34 -6.50 34.30
N ALA A 509 -0.21 -5.35 33.92
CA ALA A 509 0.49 -4.07 34.02
C ALA A 509 0.87 -3.73 35.46
N GLU A 510 -0.04 -3.91 36.42
CA GLU A 510 0.24 -3.70 37.84
C GLU A 510 1.33 -4.63 38.37
N ALA A 511 1.32 -5.90 38.00
CA ALA A 511 2.36 -6.86 38.39
C ALA A 511 3.74 -6.49 37.83
N VAL A 512 3.83 -6.07 36.56
CA VAL A 512 5.10 -5.62 35.94
C VAL A 512 5.59 -4.33 36.58
N ILE A 513 4.71 -3.37 36.87
CA ILE A 513 5.07 -2.13 37.56
C ILE A 513 5.60 -2.43 38.97
N GLN A 514 4.94 -3.34 39.70
CA GLN A 514 5.38 -3.75 41.03
C GLN A 514 6.78 -4.39 41.00
N ASP A 515 7.04 -5.26 40.02
CA ASP A 515 8.33 -5.94 39.84
C ASP A 515 9.46 -4.95 39.47
N VAL A 516 9.18 -4.00 38.57
CA VAL A 516 10.11 -2.90 38.25
C VAL A 516 10.40 -2.03 39.47
N MET A 517 9.38 -1.72 40.27
CA MET A 517 9.50 -0.92 41.49
C MET A 517 10.30 -1.63 42.59
N GLU A 518 10.16 -2.96 42.72
CA GLU A 518 10.96 -3.76 43.64
C GLU A 518 12.41 -3.87 43.16
N THR A 519 12.62 -4.13 41.86
CA THR A 519 13.95 -4.20 41.27
C THR A 519 14.70 -2.88 41.40
N LEU A 520 14.05 -1.74 41.15
CA LEU A 520 14.65 -0.41 41.27
C LEU A 520 14.80 0.06 42.72
N ARG A 521 14.02 -0.48 43.67
CA ARG A 521 14.15 -0.13 45.10
C ARG A 521 15.52 -0.49 45.67
N ASP A 522 16.09 -1.59 45.18
CA ASP A 522 17.38 -2.11 45.65
C ASP A 522 18.57 -1.56 44.83
N VAL A 523 18.32 -0.81 43.75
CA VAL A 523 19.37 -0.10 43.00
C VAL A 523 19.77 1.15 43.78
N LYS A 524 20.75 1.00 44.65
CA LYS A 524 21.50 2.15 45.20
C LYS A 524 22.45 2.65 44.13
N PHE A 525 22.10 3.73 43.46
CA PHE A 525 23.08 4.50 42.71
C PHE A 525 24.14 4.99 43.71
N GLU A 526 25.42 4.69 43.45
CA GLU A 526 26.53 5.26 44.23
C GLU A 526 26.65 6.75 43.88
N THR A 527 25.76 7.56 44.47
CA THR A 527 25.68 9.00 44.25
C THR A 527 27.00 9.70 44.57
N ASP A 528 27.77 9.16 45.51
CA ASP A 528 29.07 9.70 45.91
C ASP A 528 30.15 9.44 44.83
N ALA A 529 30.11 8.30 44.14
CA ALA A 529 31.02 8.01 43.03
C ALA A 529 30.67 8.82 41.76
N ILE A 530 29.38 9.05 41.53
CA ILE A 530 28.90 9.90 40.43
C ILE A 530 29.22 11.38 40.70
N ALA A 531 29.07 11.83 41.95
CA ALA A 531 29.45 13.20 42.35
C ALA A 531 30.96 13.44 42.28
N ALA A 532 31.78 12.46 42.70
CA ALA A 532 33.24 12.56 42.59
C ALA A 532 33.73 12.62 41.13
N GLY A 533 33.02 11.98 40.19
CA GLY A 533 33.33 12.05 38.76
C GLY A 533 32.81 13.32 38.05
N LEU A 534 31.93 14.10 38.69
CA LEU A 534 31.43 15.37 38.17
C LEU A 534 32.36 16.55 38.53
N ASP A 535 33.14 16.44 39.60
CA ASP A 535 34.16 17.46 39.97
C ASP A 535 35.45 17.35 39.11
N ASP A 536 35.62 16.25 38.35
CA ASP A 536 36.73 16.00 37.42
C ASP A 536 36.37 16.34 35.94
N ILE A 537 35.22 17.00 35.69
CA ILE A 537 34.82 17.61 34.40
C ILE A 537 34.77 19.12 34.57
#